data_AF-A0A537YBA7-F1
#
_entry.id   AF-A0A537YBA7-F1
#
_cell.length_a   1.000
_cell.length_b   1.000
_cell.length_c   1.000
_cell.angle_alpha   90.00
_cell.angle_beta   90.00
_cell.angle_gamma   90.00
#
_symmetry.space_group_name_H-M   'P 1'
#
loop_
_entity.id
_entity.type
_entity.pdbx_description
1 polymer ?
#
loop_
_entity_poly.entity_id
_entity_poly.type
_entity_poly.pdbx_seq_one_letter_code
_entity_poly.pdbx_strand_id
1 'polypeptide(L)'
;MRASWWRSPPDGSKHWCRKFDEPIPLARGRRLVTLGDAGIYILKLPASEHTVPEWQAAMEALGLVATLGGPTMFARIGIVRALNRKVERVFNPDRKEHHWGRRKLARYR
;
A
#
# COMPACT_ATOMS: atom_id res chain seq x y z
N MET A 1 -1.81 -6.04 20.27
CA MET A 1 -2.78 -7.12 19.99
C MET A 1 -2.55 -7.61 18.57
N ARG A 2 -2.21 -8.89 18.35
CA ARG A 2 -2.10 -9.45 16.99
C ARG A 2 -3.51 -9.85 16.55
N ALA A 3 -4.00 -9.26 15.46
CA ALA A 3 -5.32 -9.56 14.90
C ALA A 3 -5.43 -11.07 14.59
N SER A 4 -6.52 -11.71 15.02
CA SER A 4 -6.79 -13.15 14.87
C SER A 4 -6.78 -13.64 13.41
N TRP A 5 -6.88 -12.72 12.46
CA TRP A 5 -6.89 -12.92 11.01
C TRP A 5 -5.54 -13.37 10.40
N TRP A 6 -4.45 -13.42 11.17
CA TRP A 6 -3.14 -13.87 10.69
C TRP A 6 -2.97 -15.39 10.56
N ARG A 7 -3.94 -16.18 11.05
CA ARG A 7 -3.82 -17.65 11.11
C ARG A 7 -4.24 -18.35 9.81
N SER A 8 -4.83 -17.63 8.87
CA SER A 8 -5.21 -18.14 7.56
C SER A 8 -4.43 -17.40 6.46
N PRO A 9 -3.56 -18.08 5.69
CA PRO A 9 -2.89 -17.46 4.54
C PRO A 9 -3.91 -17.00 3.49
N PRO A 10 -3.50 -16.22 2.46
CA PRO A 10 -4.36 -15.97 1.30
C PRO A 10 -4.79 -17.32 0.71
N ASP A 11 -6.06 -17.66 0.93
CA ASP A 11 -6.66 -19.00 0.76
C ASP A 11 -6.99 -19.34 -0.69
N GLY A 12 -6.46 -18.56 -1.64
CA GLY A 12 -6.78 -18.68 -3.06
C GLY A 12 -8.21 -18.25 -3.42
N SER A 13 -8.96 -17.63 -2.50
CA SER A 13 -10.27 -17.09 -2.84
C SER A 13 -10.18 -16.00 -3.91
N LYS A 14 -11.28 -15.83 -4.68
CA LYS A 14 -11.38 -14.87 -5.79
C LYS A 14 -10.95 -13.44 -5.39
N HIS A 15 -11.09 -13.09 -4.11
CA HIS A 15 -10.72 -11.79 -3.59
C HIS A 15 -9.20 -11.59 -3.50
N TRP A 16 -8.43 -12.62 -3.11
CA TRP A 16 -6.96 -12.57 -3.08
C TRP A 16 -6.35 -12.53 -4.48
N CYS A 17 -7.02 -13.12 -5.47
CA CYS A 17 -6.59 -13.09 -6.88
C CYS A 17 -6.80 -11.72 -7.56
N ARG A 18 -7.45 -10.75 -6.90
CA ARG A 18 -7.65 -9.41 -7.47
C ARG A 18 -6.31 -8.74 -7.72
N LYS A 19 -6.17 -8.19 -8.93
CA LYS A 19 -5.00 -7.41 -9.34
C LYS A 19 -5.06 -6.00 -8.77
N PHE A 20 -3.91 -5.43 -8.44
CA PHE A 20 -3.79 -4.00 -8.28
C PHE A 20 -4.00 -3.30 -9.63
N ASP A 21 -4.69 -2.15 -9.62
CA ASP A 21 -4.83 -1.31 -10.81
C ASP A 21 -3.46 -0.85 -11.33
N GLU A 22 -2.55 -0.56 -10.40
CA GLU A 22 -1.13 -0.28 -10.67
C GLU A 22 -0.24 -1.23 -9.85
N PRO A 23 0.46 -2.19 -10.48
CA PRO A 23 1.34 -3.13 -9.79
C PRO A 23 2.39 -2.43 -8.92
N ILE A 24 2.75 -3.04 -7.79
CA ILE A 24 3.69 -2.44 -6.84
C ILE A 24 5.11 -2.90 -7.19
N PRO A 25 6.01 -1.99 -7.60
CA PRO A 25 7.38 -2.36 -7.92
C PRO A 25 8.16 -2.73 -6.65
N LEU A 26 8.99 -3.76 -6.77
CA LEU A 26 9.96 -4.18 -5.78
C LEU A 26 11.38 -4.07 -6.36
N ALA A 27 12.37 -4.20 -5.48
CA ALA A 27 13.77 -4.26 -5.90
C ALA A 27 13.99 -5.38 -6.93
N ARG A 28 14.91 -5.12 -7.87
CA ARG A 28 15.32 -6.04 -8.96
C ARG A 28 14.22 -6.34 -9.99
N GLY A 29 13.35 -5.36 -10.26
CA GLY A 29 12.34 -5.45 -11.33
C GLY A 29 11.13 -6.34 -11.02
N ARG A 30 11.08 -6.95 -9.84
CA ARG A 30 9.92 -7.73 -9.38
C ARG A 30 8.72 -6.81 -9.12
N ARG A 31 7.51 -7.35 -9.20
CA ARG A 31 6.27 -6.60 -8.96
C ARG A 31 5.28 -7.45 -8.17
N LEU A 32 4.54 -6.81 -7.26
CA LEU A 32 3.35 -7.40 -6.64
C LEU A 32 2.16 -7.07 -7.54
N VAL A 33 1.55 -8.08 -8.14
CA VAL A 33 0.48 -7.91 -9.13
C VAL A 33 -0.88 -8.07 -8.46
N THR A 34 -1.00 -8.97 -7.50
CA THR A 34 -2.25 -9.30 -6.82
C THR A 34 -2.20 -9.02 -5.31
N LEU A 35 -3.38 -8.95 -4.69
CA LEU A 35 -3.50 -8.89 -3.23
C LEU A 35 -2.84 -10.13 -2.58
N GLY A 36 -2.96 -11.30 -3.20
CA GLY A 36 -2.30 -12.53 -2.79
C GLY A 36 -0.77 -12.41 -2.83
N ASP A 37 -0.20 -11.85 -3.90
CA ASP A 37 1.25 -11.61 -3.98
C ASP A 37 1.73 -10.72 -2.83
N ALA A 38 0.99 -9.66 -2.52
CA ALA A 38 1.29 -8.76 -1.42
C ALA A 38 1.20 -9.47 -0.05
N GLY A 39 0.19 -10.32 0.13
CA GLY A 39 0.05 -11.15 1.34
C GLY A 39 1.25 -12.07 1.52
N ILE A 40 1.59 -12.84 0.48
CA ILE A 40 2.76 -13.74 0.48
C ILE A 40 4.06 -12.97 0.74
N TYR A 41 4.19 -11.77 0.16
CA TYR A 41 5.34 -10.92 0.40
C TYR A 41 5.47 -10.52 1.87
N ILE A 42 4.38 -10.05 2.49
CA ILE A 42 4.37 -9.67 3.92
C ILE A 42 4.69 -10.88 4.80
N LEU A 43 4.10 -12.06 4.53
CA LEU A 43 4.35 -13.29 5.29
C LEU A 43 5.84 -13.67 5.32
N LYS A 44 6.58 -13.37 4.24
CA LYS A 44 8.01 -13.67 4.10
C LYS A 44 8.94 -12.65 4.79
N LEU A 45 8.41 -11.55 5.31
CA LEU A 45 9.22 -10.59 6.04
C LEU A 45 9.66 -11.16 7.41
N PRO A 46 10.81 -10.70 7.95
CA PRO A 46 11.21 -11.01 9.32
C PRO A 46 10.12 -10.61 10.33
N ALA A 47 9.99 -11.37 11.42
CA ALA A 47 8.98 -11.10 12.45
C ALA A 47 9.07 -9.69 13.06
N SER A 48 10.27 -9.10 13.10
CA SER A 48 10.50 -7.72 13.56
C SER A 48 9.85 -6.68 12.66
N GLU A 49 9.69 -6.97 11.36
CA GLU A 49 8.99 -6.09 10.42
C GLU A 49 7.48 -6.13 10.64
N HIS A 50 6.92 -7.25 11.10
CA HIS A 50 5.48 -7.38 11.32
C HIS A 50 4.95 -6.51 12.45
N THR A 51 5.82 -6.04 13.34
CA THR A 51 5.46 -5.16 14.46
C THR A 51 5.67 -3.68 14.14
N VAL A 52 6.24 -3.36 12.99
CA VAL A 52 6.46 -1.98 12.56
C VAL A 52 5.11 -1.35 12.15
N PRO A 53 4.77 -0.13 12.61
CA PRO A 53 3.44 0.46 12.39
C PRO A 53 3.03 0.53 10.91
N GLU A 54 3.94 0.86 10.02
CA GLU A 54 3.65 0.95 8.58
C GLU A 54 3.31 -0.42 7.99
N TRP A 55 3.98 -1.49 8.44
CA TRP A 55 3.64 -2.85 8.02
C TRP A 55 2.31 -3.30 8.60
N GLN A 56 2.00 -2.96 9.85
CA GLN A 56 0.70 -3.29 10.45
C GLN A 56 -0.45 -2.60 9.71
N ALA A 57 -0.31 -1.30 9.43
CA ALA A 57 -1.28 -0.56 8.65
C ALA A 57 -1.43 -1.14 7.22
N ALA A 58 -0.34 -1.60 6.61
CA ALA A 58 -0.38 -2.25 5.31
C ALA A 58 -1.14 -3.59 5.35
N MET A 59 -0.92 -4.41 6.39
CA MET A 59 -1.65 -5.66 6.60
C MET A 59 -3.14 -5.41 6.81
N GLU A 60 -3.50 -4.42 7.63
CA GLU A 60 -4.89 -4.08 7.91
C GLU A 60 -5.60 -3.61 6.64
N ALA A 61 -4.99 -2.70 5.89
CA ALA A 61 -5.54 -2.25 4.60
C ALA A 61 -5.68 -3.40 3.60
N LEU A 62 -4.68 -4.29 3.52
CA LEU A 62 -4.72 -5.46 2.65
C LEU A 62 -5.84 -6.43 3.05
N GLY A 63 -5.96 -6.74 4.35
CA GLY A 63 -7.00 -7.61 4.89
C GLY A 63 -8.40 -7.03 4.70
N LEU A 64 -8.58 -5.72 4.93
CA LEU A 64 -9.87 -5.05 4.69
C LEU A 64 -10.29 -5.15 3.23
N VAL A 65 -9.39 -4.90 2.28
CA VAL A 65 -9.71 -4.99 0.84
C VAL A 65 -9.96 -6.44 0.40
N ALA A 66 -9.23 -7.40 0.97
CA ALA A 66 -9.41 -8.82 0.66
C ALA A 66 -10.74 -9.37 1.21
N THR A 67 -11.14 -8.95 2.41
CA THR A 67 -12.34 -9.49 3.09
C THR A 67 -13.62 -8.73 2.74
N LEU A 68 -13.57 -7.40 2.74
CA LEU A 68 -14.74 -6.54 2.54
C LEU A 68 -14.88 -6.04 1.10
N GLY A 69 -13.86 -6.27 0.27
CA GLY A 69 -13.79 -5.69 -1.07
C GLY A 69 -13.40 -4.20 -1.04
N GLY A 70 -13.65 -3.51 -2.15
CA GLY A 70 -13.29 -2.09 -2.32
C GLY A 70 -12.06 -1.86 -3.21
N PRO A 71 -11.64 -0.59 -3.38
CA PRO A 71 -10.54 -0.21 -4.27
C PRO A 71 -9.19 -0.78 -3.83
N THR A 72 -8.47 -1.42 -4.76
CA THR A 72 -7.15 -2.02 -4.49
C THR A 72 -6.07 -0.98 -4.15
N MET A 73 -6.33 0.29 -4.49
CA MET A 73 -5.47 1.42 -4.17
C MET A 73 -5.26 1.60 -2.65
N PHE A 74 -6.24 1.24 -1.79
CA PHE A 74 -6.05 1.33 -0.34
C PHE A 74 -4.95 0.39 0.16
N ALA A 75 -5.03 -0.89 -0.25
CA ALA A 75 -3.99 -1.87 0.03
C ALA A 75 -2.64 -1.43 -0.57
N ARG A 76 -2.64 -0.90 -1.81
CA ARG A 76 -1.44 -0.39 -2.46
C ARG A 76 -0.76 0.72 -1.65
N ILE A 77 -1.51 1.73 -1.20
CA ILE A 77 -0.97 2.85 -0.43
C ILE A 77 -0.30 2.33 0.85
N GLY A 78 -0.94 1.40 1.57
CA GLY A 78 -0.36 0.79 2.76
C GLY A 78 0.98 0.12 2.47
N ILE A 79 1.03 -0.75 1.45
CA ILE A 79 2.24 -1.49 1.08
C ILE A 79 3.35 -0.54 0.61
N VAL A 80 3.04 0.45 -0.23
CA VAL A 80 4.04 1.42 -0.73
C VAL A 80 4.61 2.25 0.42
N ARG A 81 3.79 2.66 1.38
CA ARG A 81 4.28 3.37 2.58
C ARG A 81 5.18 2.48 3.42
N ALA A 82 4.82 1.21 3.61
CA ALA A 82 5.64 0.26 4.37
C ALA A 82 6.98 -0.05 3.69
N LEU A 83 6.99 -0.16 2.37
CA LEU A 83 8.22 -0.33 1.57
C LEU A 83 9.12 0.91 1.69
N ASN A 84 8.55 2.11 1.67
CA ASN A 84 9.29 3.38 1.72
C ASN A 84 9.56 3.88 3.15
N ARG A 85 9.25 3.12 4.20
CA ARG A 85 9.35 3.59 5.61
C ARG A 85 10.74 4.08 6.04
N LYS A 86 11.80 3.62 5.34
CA LYS A 86 13.21 4.01 5.60
C LYS A 86 13.76 4.99 4.57
N VAL A 87 12.92 5.46 3.64
CA VAL A 87 13.30 6.47 2.64
C VAL A 87 12.91 7.83 3.19
N GLU A 88 13.89 8.70 3.40
CA GLU A 88 13.59 10.07 3.81
C GLU A 88 12.76 10.77 2.74
N ARG A 89 11.68 11.40 3.17
CA ARG A 89 10.87 12.24 2.30
C ARG A 89 11.53 13.60 2.16
N VAL A 90 12.57 13.65 1.34
CA VAL A 90 13.28 14.91 1.04
C VAL A 90 12.42 15.75 0.11
N PHE A 91 11.94 16.88 0.62
CA PHE A 91 11.36 17.92 -0.22
C PHE A 91 12.51 18.56 -1.01
N ASN A 92 12.53 18.39 -2.33
CA ASN A 92 13.48 19.07 -3.18
C ASN A 92 12.86 20.43 -3.63
N PRO A 93 13.30 21.57 -3.07
CA PRO A 93 12.75 22.88 -3.40
C PRO A 93 13.08 23.33 -4.84
N ASP A 94 14.10 22.73 -5.48
CA ASP A 94 14.52 23.04 -6.85
C ASP A 94 13.64 22.35 -7.89
N ARG A 95 12.84 21.34 -7.51
CA ARG A 95 11.79 20.76 -8.36
C ARG A 95 10.60 21.71 -8.46
N LYS A 96 10.82 22.90 -9.01
CA LYS A 96 9.77 23.82 -9.42
C LYS A 96 9.11 23.34 -10.70
N GLU A 97 8.20 22.39 -10.58
CA GLU A 97 7.00 22.41 -11.42
C GLU A 97 5.86 22.99 -10.58
N HIS A 98 5.89 24.30 -10.35
CA HIS A 98 4.73 25.02 -9.83
C HIS A 98 3.75 25.29 -10.97
N HIS A 99 3.04 24.26 -11.42
CA HIS A 99 1.92 24.42 -12.37
C HIS A 99 0.59 24.73 -11.67
N TRP A 100 0.63 25.25 -10.43
CA TRP A 100 -0.55 25.84 -9.80
C TRP A 100 -0.85 27.18 -10.47
N GLY A 101 -1.37 27.13 -11.69
CA GLY A 101 -1.84 28.28 -12.43
C GLY A 101 -2.76 29.16 -11.56
N ARG A 102 -2.77 30.46 -11.85
CA ARG A 102 -3.63 31.45 -11.16
C ARG A 102 -5.08 30.99 -11.19
N ARG A 103 -5.56 30.34 -10.13
CA ARG A 103 -7.00 30.14 -9.92
C ARG A 103 -7.59 31.47 -9.48
N LYS A 104 -8.27 32.17 -10.39
CA LYS A 104 -9.21 33.22 -10.02
C LYS A 104 -10.45 32.55 -9.43
N LEU A 105 -10.54 32.48 -8.11
CA LEU A 105 -11.78 32.12 -7.43
C LEU A 105 -12.61 33.40 -7.28
N ALA A 106 -13.65 33.54 -8.10
CA ALA A 106 -14.72 34.48 -7.78
C ALA A 106 -15.45 33.93 -6.54
N ARG A 107 -15.30 34.63 -5.41
CA ARG A 107 -16.19 34.43 -4.27
C ARG A 107 -17.48 35.15 -4.63
N TYR A 108 -18.58 34.41 -4.77
CA TYR A 108 -19.90 35.03 -4.86
C TYR A 108 -20.15 35.84 -3.58
N ARG A 109 -20.65 37.07 -3.77
CA ARG A 109 -21.06 37.99 -2.70
C ARG A 109 -22.51 37.76 -2.34
#